data_AF-A0A1N6CP89-F1
#
_entry.id   AF-A0A1N6CP89-F1
#
_cell.length_a   1.000
_cell.length_b   1.000
_cell.length_c   1.000
_cell.angle_alpha   90.00
_cell.angle_beta   90.00
_cell.angle_gamma   90.00
#
_symmetry.space_group_name_H-M   'P 1'
#
loop_
_entity.id
_entity.type
_entity.pdbx_description
1 polymer ?
#
loop_
_entity_poly.entity_id
_entity_poly.type
_entity_poly.pdbx_seq_one_letter_code
_entity_poly.pdbx_strand_id
1 'polypeptide(L)'
;MTPEVVRRHYLDAMGITAWACRYQLPNARPTEACEWEETPTKKPPRERLHALLDDAPAPRPRSQPAAAEQGNTSPVASPSAVKALLGHSPASAPTPEASPVPEPRVPPAQPTKPLSFSLSCACVGGRWLSVCEGEMSPVEQQLLANMLRAAGVLRGELPTVTYFKWPPMATAFAPEEPLEEAQEGVAAFVAGAASRQGWQLEQVLWWGAEETATDLARVMALTDGQSQTLALPVWQGPSLAVLTQQASAKRALWPRLVALGQQWSAE
;
A
#
# COMPACT_ATOMS: atom_id res chain seq x y z
N MET A 1 0.45 -40.37 9.06
CA MET A 1 0.46 -39.04 9.71
C MET A 1 -0.54 -38.16 8.97
N THR A 2 -1.49 -37.55 9.66
CA THR A 2 -2.47 -36.66 9.03
C THR A 2 -1.82 -35.33 8.63
N PRO A 3 -2.27 -34.67 7.55
CA PRO A 3 -1.69 -33.39 7.08
C PRO A 3 -1.78 -32.28 8.14
N GLU A 4 -2.74 -32.37 9.06
CA GLU A 4 -2.93 -31.44 10.16
C GLU A 4 -1.81 -31.50 11.21
N VAL A 5 -1.21 -32.68 11.43
CA VAL A 5 -0.07 -32.85 12.34
C VAL A 5 1.17 -32.15 11.79
N VAL A 6 1.45 -32.31 10.49
CA VAL A 6 2.57 -31.64 9.82
C VAL A 6 2.39 -30.12 9.85
N ARG A 7 1.18 -29.64 9.56
CA ARG A 7 0.83 -28.22 9.62
C ARG A 7 1.03 -27.65 11.03
N ARG A 8 0.66 -28.39 12.07
CA ARG A 8 0.85 -27.96 13.46
C ARG A 8 2.32 -27.85 13.84
N HIS A 9 3.15 -28.84 13.51
CA HIS A 9 4.58 -28.78 13.78
C HIS A 9 5.25 -27.61 13.08
N TYR A 10 4.85 -27.32 11.84
CA TYR A 10 5.32 -26.16 11.11
C TYR A 10 4.93 -24.85 11.81
N LEU A 11 3.68 -24.71 12.24
CA LEU A 11 3.22 -23.52 12.96
C LEU A 11 3.91 -23.34 14.31
N ASP A 12 4.12 -24.43 15.06
CA ASP A 12 4.86 -24.40 16.33
C ASP A 12 6.33 -24.03 16.15
N ALA A 13 6.99 -24.55 15.10
CA ALA A 13 8.36 -24.18 14.74
C ALA A 13 8.49 -22.70 14.36
N MET A 14 7.44 -22.11 13.79
CA MET A 14 7.34 -20.68 13.49
C MET A 14 6.96 -19.82 14.71
N GLY A 15 6.78 -20.43 15.89
CA GLY A 15 6.35 -19.75 17.12
C GLY A 15 4.89 -19.32 17.12
N ILE A 16 4.07 -19.83 16.20
CA ILE A 16 2.65 -19.51 16.06
C ILE A 16 1.85 -20.53 16.87
N THR A 17 1.33 -20.11 18.02
CA THR A 17 0.45 -20.95 18.83
C THR A 17 -0.90 -21.14 18.14
N ALA A 18 -1.24 -22.37 17.76
CA ALA A 18 -2.57 -22.69 17.26
C ALA A 18 -3.60 -22.62 18.40
N TRP A 19 -4.56 -21.70 18.28
CA TRP A 19 -5.70 -21.60 19.19
C TRP A 19 -6.93 -22.27 18.58
N ALA A 20 -7.62 -23.07 19.38
CA ALA A 20 -8.91 -23.66 19.02
C ALA A 20 -9.96 -23.32 20.08
N CYS A 21 -11.20 -23.12 19.64
CA CYS A 21 -12.33 -22.88 20.53
C CYS A 21 -12.60 -24.14 21.37
N ARG A 22 -12.55 -24.01 22.70
CA ARG A 22 -12.89 -25.11 23.64
C ARG A 22 -14.39 -25.24 23.91
N TYR A 23 -15.20 -24.35 23.36
CA TYR A 23 -16.63 -24.29 23.60
C TYR A 23 -17.38 -24.45 22.28
N GLN A 24 -18.32 -25.40 22.26
CA GLN A 24 -19.22 -25.57 21.13
C GLN A 24 -20.39 -24.60 21.30
N LEU A 25 -20.68 -23.82 20.27
CA LEU A 25 -21.84 -22.92 20.27
C LEU A 25 -23.15 -23.72 20.27
N PRO A 26 -24.22 -23.24 20.92
CA PRO A 26 -25.53 -23.87 20.84
C PRO A 26 -25.98 -23.95 19.38
N ASN A 27 -26.40 -25.14 18.92
CA ASN A 27 -26.80 -25.46 17.53
C ASN A 27 -25.66 -25.58 16.49
N ALA A 28 -24.38 -25.51 16.88
CA ALA A 28 -23.29 -25.83 15.96
C ALA A 28 -23.24 -27.34 15.70
N ARG A 29 -23.04 -27.74 14.43
CA ARG A 29 -22.78 -29.14 14.08
C ARG A 29 -21.61 -29.67 14.93
N PRO A 30 -21.71 -30.90 15.47
CA PRO A 30 -20.59 -31.51 16.19
C PRO A 30 -19.41 -31.61 15.24
N THR A 31 -18.33 -30.92 15.57
CA THR A 31 -17.05 -31.13 14.90
C THR A 31 -16.63 -32.55 15.19
N GLU A 32 -16.25 -33.31 14.16
CA GLU A 32 -15.61 -34.62 14.37
C GLU A 32 -14.46 -34.40 15.35
N ALA A 33 -14.50 -35.13 16.46
CA ALA A 33 -13.53 -34.94 17.52
C ALA A 33 -12.14 -35.20 16.95
N CYS A 34 -11.38 -34.13 16.69
CA CYS A 34 -9.95 -34.23 16.61
C CYS A 34 -9.51 -34.82 17.94
N GLU A 35 -9.10 -36.09 17.96
CA GLU A 35 -8.46 -36.74 19.10
C GLU A 35 -7.15 -36.00 19.36
N TRP A 36 -7.22 -34.94 20.15
CA TRP A 36 -6.04 -34.25 20.62
C TRP A 36 -5.46 -35.09 21.76
N GLU A 37 -4.32 -35.73 21.52
CA GLU A 37 -3.47 -36.21 22.61
C GLU A 37 -3.22 -35.06 23.58
N GLU A 38 -3.41 -35.36 24.87
CA GLU A 38 -3.08 -34.44 25.96
C GLU A 38 -1.68 -33.88 25.74
N THR A 39 -1.55 -32.56 25.90
CA THR A 39 -0.28 -31.86 25.79
C THR A 39 0.80 -32.63 26.56
N PRO A 40 1.91 -33.04 25.91
CA PRO A 40 2.98 -33.69 26.63
C PRO A 40 3.44 -32.73 27.72
N THR A 41 3.53 -33.27 28.94
CA THR A 41 3.91 -32.53 30.14
C THR A 41 5.17 -31.72 29.81
N LYS A 42 5.11 -30.40 29.99
CA LYS A 42 6.26 -29.51 29.74
C LYS A 42 7.40 -29.94 30.65
N LYS A 43 8.29 -30.80 30.14
CA LYS A 43 9.53 -31.15 30.82
C LYS A 43 10.35 -29.88 31.00
N PRO A 44 10.91 -29.63 32.19
CA PRO A 44 11.69 -28.43 32.45
C PRO A 44 12.86 -28.31 31.44
N PRO A 45 13.26 -27.09 31.05
CA PRO A 45 14.21 -26.85 29.97
C PRO A 45 15.54 -27.60 30.10
N ARG A 46 15.92 -27.94 31.33
CA ARG A 46 17.13 -28.71 31.64
C ARG A 46 17.07 -30.15 31.12
N GLU A 47 15.93 -30.82 31.18
CA GLU A 47 15.78 -32.21 30.69
C GLU A 47 15.76 -32.27 29.16
N ARG A 48 15.26 -31.22 28.49
CA ARG A 48 15.29 -31.09 27.02
C ARG A 48 16.71 -31.00 26.48
N LEU A 49 17.60 -30.28 27.16
CA LEU A 49 19.00 -30.16 26.77
C LEU A 49 19.76 -31.47 26.92
N HIS A 50 19.49 -32.24 27.99
CA HIS A 50 20.11 -33.55 28.20
C HIS A 50 19.70 -34.56 27.11
N ALA A 51 18.42 -34.62 26.74
CA ALA A 51 17.97 -35.52 25.67
C ALA A 51 18.61 -35.19 24.30
N LEU A 52 18.84 -33.92 24.00
CA LEU A 52 19.50 -33.48 22.76
C LEU A 52 21.02 -33.73 22.75
N LEU A 53 21.64 -33.84 23.92
CA LEU A 53 23.06 -34.20 24.06
C LEU A 53 23.28 -35.72 23.92
N ASP A 54 22.33 -36.54 24.40
CA ASP A 54 22.40 -38.00 24.29
C ASP A 54 22.11 -38.51 22.86
N ASP A 55 21.30 -37.79 22.08
CA ASP A 55 20.92 -38.17 20.71
C ASP A 55 21.89 -37.67 19.63
N ALA A 56 23.00 -37.04 20.03
CA ALA A 56 24.02 -36.54 19.10
C ALA A 56 24.89 -37.71 18.57
N PRO A 57 24.89 -37.99 17.25
CA PRO A 57 25.72 -39.05 16.69
C PRO A 57 27.22 -38.72 16.79
N ALA A 58 28.02 -39.73 17.14
CA ALA A 58 29.46 -39.60 17.36
C ALA A 58 30.20 -39.04 16.11
N PRO A 59 31.15 -38.09 16.29
CA PRO A 59 31.88 -37.49 15.18
C PRO A 59 32.82 -38.52 14.53
N ARG A 60 32.68 -38.68 13.20
CA ARG A 60 33.57 -39.52 12.38
C ARG A 60 34.96 -38.87 12.28
N PRO A 61 36.06 -39.64 12.37
CA PRO A 61 37.41 -39.09 12.23
C PRO A 61 37.66 -38.58 10.81
N ARG A 62 38.13 -37.33 10.70
CA ARG A 62 38.54 -36.68 9.43
C ARG A 62 39.86 -37.29 8.96
N SER A 63 39.85 -37.91 7.79
CA SER A 63 41.06 -38.28 7.05
C SER A 63 41.71 -37.03 6.42
N GLN A 64 42.97 -36.81 6.75
CA GLN A 64 43.86 -35.80 6.16
C GLN A 64 44.30 -36.19 4.74
N PRO A 65 44.55 -35.19 3.88
CA PRO A 65 45.74 -35.25 3.03
C PRO A 65 46.72 -34.08 3.26
N ALA A 66 48.01 -34.44 3.33
CA ALA A 66 49.20 -33.58 3.30
C ALA A 66 49.35 -32.92 1.90
N ALA A 67 49.58 -31.60 1.78
CA ALA A 67 50.85 -30.83 1.90
C ALA A 67 51.45 -30.45 0.53
N ALA A 68 51.53 -29.13 0.27
CA ALA A 68 52.57 -28.41 -0.51
C ALA A 68 52.35 -26.89 -0.28
N GLU A 69 53.09 -26.31 0.69
CA GLU A 69 54.16 -25.29 0.50
C GLU A 69 53.68 -23.93 -0.05
N GLN A 70 53.41 -22.95 0.82
CA GLN A 70 54.33 -21.92 1.37
C GLN A 70 54.65 -20.77 0.40
N GLY A 71 54.10 -19.60 0.72
CA GLY A 71 54.39 -18.31 0.07
C GLY A 71 53.83 -17.13 0.88
N ASN A 72 54.58 -16.75 1.92
CA ASN A 72 54.71 -15.43 2.55
C ASN A 72 53.49 -14.50 2.83
N THR A 73 53.28 -14.33 4.13
CA THR A 73 53.19 -13.07 4.91
C THR A 73 52.03 -12.08 4.68
N SER A 74 51.28 -11.92 5.77
CA SER A 74 50.24 -10.93 6.12
C SER A 74 50.55 -9.48 5.75
N PRO A 75 49.54 -8.65 5.41
CA PRO A 75 49.68 -7.20 5.48
C PRO A 75 49.35 -6.73 6.91
N VAL A 76 50.38 -6.31 7.63
CA VAL A 76 50.26 -5.48 8.83
C VAL A 76 49.65 -4.14 8.42
N ALA A 77 48.51 -3.79 9.00
CA ALA A 77 47.87 -2.50 8.84
C ALA A 77 48.75 -1.40 9.44
N SER A 78 49.44 -0.64 8.59
CA SER A 78 50.19 0.56 8.99
C SER A 78 49.32 1.83 8.87
N PRO A 79 49.37 2.76 9.85
CA PRO A 79 48.40 3.86 10.01
C PRO A 79 48.61 5.06 9.06
N SER A 80 49.39 4.90 7.99
CA SER A 80 49.66 5.98 7.02
C SER A 80 48.65 6.04 5.86
N ALA A 81 47.76 5.05 5.72
CA ALA A 81 46.72 5.04 4.67
C ALA A 81 45.49 5.92 5.00
N VAL A 82 45.38 6.43 6.24
CA VAL A 82 44.22 7.23 6.69
C VAL A 82 44.44 8.74 6.47
N LYS A 83 45.70 9.20 6.31
CA LYS A 83 46.01 10.63 6.05
C LYS A 83 45.85 11.05 4.58
N ALA A 84 45.65 10.10 3.66
CA ALA A 84 45.34 10.39 2.26
C ALA A 84 43.83 10.60 1.99
N LEU A 85 42.97 10.31 2.97
CA LEU A 85 41.50 10.50 2.90
C LEU A 85 41.00 11.78 3.59
N LEU A 86 41.87 12.49 4.32
CA LEU A 86 41.56 13.75 5.01
C LEU A 86 42.31 14.91 4.34
N GLY A 87 42.05 15.10 3.05
CA GLY A 87 42.70 16.06 2.15
C GLY A 87 43.10 17.36 2.82
N HIS A 88 44.41 17.49 3.09
CA HIS A 88 45.06 18.74 3.45
C HIS A 88 46.40 18.78 2.70
N SER A 89 46.47 19.60 1.66
CA SER A 89 47.74 20.11 1.13
C SER A 89 47.76 21.63 1.29
N PRO A 90 48.91 22.22 1.65
CA PRO A 90 48.98 23.59 2.14
C PRO A 90 49.02 24.65 1.03
N ALA A 91 48.70 25.86 1.50
CA ALA A 91 48.56 27.14 0.85
C ALA A 91 49.64 27.53 -0.18
N SER A 92 49.18 28.16 -1.27
CA SER A 92 49.86 29.27 -1.92
C SER A 92 48.83 30.39 -2.12
N ALA A 93 49.16 31.60 -1.69
CA ALA A 93 48.34 32.83 -1.76
C ALA A 93 49.09 33.90 -2.60
N PRO A 94 48.50 35.07 -2.92
CA PRO A 94 47.21 35.33 -3.59
C PRO A 94 47.29 36.38 -4.75
N THR A 95 46.12 36.65 -5.38
CA THR A 95 45.66 37.95 -5.97
C THR A 95 45.77 38.16 -7.51
N PRO A 96 44.79 38.80 -8.23
CA PRO A 96 43.33 38.93 -8.03
C PRO A 96 42.45 38.66 -9.29
N GLU A 97 41.14 38.53 -9.01
CA GLU A 97 39.96 38.91 -9.82
C GLU A 97 39.84 38.50 -11.31
N ALA A 98 39.05 37.45 -11.53
CA ALA A 98 38.05 37.44 -12.58
C ALA A 98 36.76 36.80 -12.03
N SER A 99 35.70 37.60 -11.95
CA SER A 99 34.38 37.22 -11.43
C SER A 99 33.83 35.97 -12.11
N PRO A 100 33.49 34.89 -11.38
CA PRO A 100 32.61 33.87 -11.91
C PRO A 100 31.16 34.36 -11.78
N VAL A 101 30.46 34.32 -12.90
CA VAL A 101 29.01 34.49 -13.01
C VAL A 101 28.35 33.53 -12.00
N PRO A 102 27.45 34.00 -11.12
CA PRO A 102 26.81 33.12 -10.15
C PRO A 102 25.86 32.18 -10.88
N GLU A 103 26.21 30.89 -10.92
CA GLU A 103 25.23 29.82 -11.14
C GLU A 103 24.08 29.98 -10.14
N PRO A 104 22.81 29.81 -10.55
CA PRO A 104 21.70 29.90 -9.62
C PRO A 104 21.86 28.81 -8.57
N ARG A 105 22.19 29.20 -7.33
CA ARG A 105 21.98 28.35 -6.16
C ARG A 105 20.50 28.04 -6.12
N VAL A 106 20.13 26.84 -6.56
CA VAL A 106 18.84 26.26 -6.25
C VAL A 106 18.74 26.27 -4.71
N PRO A 107 17.80 27.02 -4.12
CA PRO A 107 17.63 27.02 -2.68
C PRO A 107 17.33 25.58 -2.22
N PRO A 108 17.80 25.16 -1.02
CA PRO A 108 17.40 23.86 -0.48
C PRO A 108 15.88 23.80 -0.45
N ALA A 109 15.31 22.78 -1.10
CA ALA A 109 13.88 22.54 -1.16
C ALA A 109 13.33 22.60 0.27
N GLN A 110 12.40 23.51 0.51
CA GLN A 110 11.72 23.58 1.79
C GLN A 110 11.02 22.24 2.02
N PRO A 111 11.07 21.66 3.24
CA PRO A 111 10.44 20.37 3.51
C PRO A 111 8.96 20.47 3.18
N THR A 112 8.58 19.80 2.10
CA THR A 112 7.22 19.84 1.56
C THR A 112 6.28 19.17 2.56
N LYS A 113 5.20 19.86 2.92
CA LYS A 113 4.22 19.34 3.88
C LYS A 113 3.71 17.97 3.40
N PRO A 114 3.69 16.92 4.24
CA PRO A 114 3.18 15.62 3.84
C PRO A 114 1.69 15.73 3.48
N LEU A 115 1.31 15.23 2.31
CA LEU A 115 -0.10 15.17 1.89
C LEU A 115 -0.81 14.05 2.66
N SER A 116 -2.00 14.35 3.18
CA SER A 116 -2.87 13.38 3.83
C SER A 116 -4.28 13.52 3.28
N PHE A 117 -4.80 12.45 2.70
CA PHE A 117 -6.16 12.43 2.17
C PHE A 117 -6.74 11.02 2.26
N SER A 118 -8.03 10.93 1.97
CA SER A 118 -8.70 9.66 1.81
C SER A 118 -9.74 9.77 0.71
N LEU A 119 -10.03 8.66 0.07
CA LEU A 119 -11.04 8.56 -0.98
C LEU A 119 -11.80 7.26 -0.85
N SER A 120 -13.04 7.28 -1.32
CA SER A 120 -13.83 6.08 -1.52
C SER A 120 -14.11 5.92 -3.00
N CYS A 121 -13.98 4.69 -3.50
CA CYS A 121 -14.25 4.39 -4.90
C CYS A 121 -15.07 3.12 -5.10
N ALA A 122 -15.88 3.10 -6.15
CA ALA A 122 -16.65 1.93 -6.58
C ALA A 122 -16.63 1.82 -8.10
N CYS A 123 -16.40 0.62 -8.64
CA CYS A 123 -16.38 0.38 -10.08
C CYS A 123 -17.76 -0.06 -10.58
N VAL A 124 -18.41 0.78 -11.38
CA VAL A 124 -19.73 0.55 -11.97
C VAL A 124 -19.58 -0.19 -13.30
N GLY A 125 -20.19 -1.37 -13.38
CA GLY A 125 -20.20 -2.24 -14.57
C GLY A 125 -18.81 -2.64 -15.08
N GLY A 126 -17.78 -2.62 -14.23
CA GLY A 126 -16.42 -3.00 -14.60
C GLY A 126 -15.69 -1.98 -15.50
N ARG A 127 -16.31 -0.83 -15.80
CA ARG A 127 -15.79 0.16 -16.75
C ARG A 127 -15.70 1.59 -16.21
N TRP A 128 -16.61 2.01 -15.34
CA TRP A 128 -16.58 3.40 -14.83
C TRP A 128 -16.22 3.43 -13.36
N LEU A 129 -15.24 4.25 -12.98
CA LEU A 129 -14.79 4.38 -11.60
C LEU A 129 -15.47 5.58 -10.94
N SER A 130 -16.38 5.32 -10.00
CA SER A 130 -16.94 6.38 -9.16
C SER A 130 -15.99 6.68 -8.01
N VAL A 131 -15.59 7.94 -7.84
CA VAL A 131 -14.64 8.41 -6.81
C VAL A 131 -15.25 9.57 -6.04
N CYS A 132 -15.18 9.52 -4.71
CA CYS A 132 -15.49 10.64 -3.83
C CYS A 132 -14.38 10.83 -2.80
N GLU A 133 -14.23 12.06 -2.31
CA GLU A 133 -13.34 12.36 -1.21
C GLU A 133 -13.88 11.80 0.11
N GLY A 134 -12.99 11.32 0.97
CA GLY A 134 -13.34 10.79 2.28
C GLY A 134 -13.95 9.39 2.26
N GLU A 135 -14.55 9.03 3.39
CA GLU A 135 -15.32 7.80 3.55
C GLU A 135 -16.77 8.04 3.15
N MET A 136 -17.31 7.21 2.26
CA MET A 136 -18.69 7.33 1.80
C MET A 136 -19.65 6.75 2.85
N SER A 137 -20.49 7.59 3.44
CA SER A 137 -21.49 7.15 4.42
C SER A 137 -22.56 6.25 3.78
N PRO A 138 -23.27 5.40 4.55
CA PRO A 138 -24.33 4.53 3.99
C PRO A 138 -25.43 5.30 3.25
N VAL A 139 -25.75 6.52 3.71
CA VAL A 139 -26.75 7.39 3.08
C VAL A 139 -26.25 7.88 1.72
N GLU A 140 -24.97 8.26 1.62
CA GLU A 140 -24.34 8.68 0.36
C GLU A 140 -24.22 7.51 -0.62
N GLN A 141 -23.87 6.32 -0.14
CA GLN A 141 -23.86 5.10 -0.97
C GLN A 141 -25.24 4.82 -1.56
N GLN A 142 -26.29 4.89 -0.74
CA GLN A 142 -27.65 4.67 -1.18
C GLN A 142 -28.11 5.77 -2.16
N LEU A 143 -27.76 7.03 -1.91
CA LEU A 143 -28.04 8.14 -2.81
C LEU A 143 -27.36 7.94 -4.17
N LEU A 144 -26.07 7.62 -4.18
CA LEU A 144 -25.30 7.33 -5.39
C LEU A 144 -25.92 6.18 -6.17
N ALA A 145 -26.23 5.07 -5.50
CA ALA A 145 -26.89 3.92 -6.12
C ALA A 145 -28.22 4.30 -6.77
N ASN A 146 -29.04 5.10 -6.08
CA ASN A 146 -30.33 5.54 -6.59
C ASN A 146 -30.19 6.48 -7.78
N MET A 147 -29.24 7.42 -7.76
CA MET A 147 -28.97 8.34 -8.87
C MET A 147 -28.48 7.60 -10.11
N LEU A 148 -27.51 6.70 -9.96
CA LEU A 148 -26.97 5.91 -11.07
C LEU A 148 -28.00 4.94 -11.64
N ARG A 149 -28.86 4.35 -10.79
CA ARG A 149 -29.98 3.51 -11.24
C ARG A 149 -31.03 4.32 -12.00
N ALA A 150 -31.39 5.49 -11.49
CA ALA A 150 -32.35 6.37 -12.14
C ALA A 150 -31.83 6.91 -13.48
N ALA A 151 -30.51 7.12 -13.60
CA ALA A 151 -29.86 7.45 -14.86
C ALA A 151 -29.72 6.26 -15.83
N GLY A 152 -30.00 5.02 -15.39
CA GLY A 152 -29.88 3.82 -16.22
C GLY A 152 -28.45 3.24 -16.33
N VAL A 153 -27.49 3.79 -15.57
CA VAL A 153 -26.09 3.37 -15.54
C VAL A 153 -25.91 2.10 -14.69
N LEU A 154 -26.65 2.00 -13.58
CA LEU A 154 -26.57 0.88 -12.65
C LEU A 154 -27.79 -0.03 -12.77
N ARG A 155 -27.54 -1.33 -13.02
CA ARG A 155 -28.56 -2.38 -12.99
C ARG A 155 -28.34 -3.26 -11.75
N GLY A 156 -29.03 -2.94 -10.65
CA GLY A 156 -28.97 -3.71 -9.40
C GLY A 156 -28.45 -2.92 -8.21
N GLU A 157 -27.64 -3.59 -7.37
CA GLU A 157 -27.00 -3.02 -6.18
C GLU A 157 -25.72 -2.28 -6.53
N LEU A 158 -25.32 -1.34 -5.67
CA LEU A 158 -24.06 -0.64 -5.84
C LEU A 158 -22.90 -1.64 -5.63
N PRO A 159 -21.87 -1.63 -6.50
CA PRO A 159 -20.65 -2.38 -6.27
C PRO A 159 -20.01 -2.04 -4.93
N THR A 160 -19.25 -2.97 -4.36
CA THR A 160 -18.56 -2.77 -3.09
C THR A 160 -17.68 -1.53 -3.13
N VAL A 161 -17.95 -0.59 -2.23
CA VAL A 161 -17.15 0.61 -2.06
C VAL A 161 -15.84 0.24 -1.38
N THR A 162 -14.73 0.64 -1.99
CA THR A 162 -13.39 0.46 -1.44
C THR A 162 -12.90 1.80 -0.90
N TYR A 163 -12.35 1.77 0.30
CA TYR A 163 -11.77 2.95 0.94
C TYR A 163 -10.25 2.93 0.82
N PHE A 164 -9.68 4.07 0.47
CA PHE A 164 -8.24 4.28 0.36
C PHE A 164 -7.83 5.48 1.21
N LYS A 165 -6.74 5.31 1.95
CA LYS A 165 -6.16 6.35 2.81
C LYS A 165 -4.70 6.54 2.47
N TRP A 166 -4.30 7.79 2.33
CA TRP A 166 -2.92 8.18 2.09
C TRP A 166 -2.40 9.08 3.22
N PRO A 167 -1.15 8.87 3.68
CA PRO A 167 -0.28 7.74 3.37
C PRO A 167 -0.80 6.42 3.97
N PRO A 168 -0.48 5.25 3.37
CA PRO A 168 -0.99 3.95 3.82
C PRO A 168 -0.44 3.55 5.19
N MET A 169 0.75 4.04 5.54
CA MET A 169 1.37 3.89 6.86
C MET A 169 1.92 5.25 7.29
N ALA A 170 1.92 5.52 8.59
CA ALA A 170 2.58 6.71 9.12
C ALA A 170 4.09 6.60 8.85
N THR A 171 4.60 7.36 7.89
CA THR A 171 6.01 7.40 7.57
C THR A 171 6.76 8.26 8.58
N ALA A 172 7.86 7.73 9.11
CA ALA A 172 8.76 8.49 9.99
C ALA A 172 9.62 9.50 9.22
N PHE A 173 9.68 9.38 7.89
CA PHE A 173 10.46 10.22 7.00
C PHE A 173 9.53 11.12 6.19
N ALA A 174 9.94 12.38 6.01
CA ALA A 174 9.25 13.29 5.11
C ALA A 174 9.52 12.85 3.66
N PRO A 175 8.49 12.67 2.83
CA PRO A 175 8.65 12.37 1.42
C PRO A 175 9.40 13.51 0.70
N GLU A 176 10.24 13.17 -0.26
CA GLU A 176 10.96 14.16 -1.07
C GLU A 176 9.98 14.89 -1.99
N GLU A 177 9.09 14.12 -2.64
CA GLU A 177 8.10 14.61 -3.60
C GLU A 177 6.69 14.09 -3.22
N PRO A 178 6.05 14.65 -2.18
CA PRO A 178 4.81 14.10 -1.62
C PRO A 178 3.63 14.07 -2.59
N LEU A 179 3.63 14.92 -3.62
CA LEU A 179 2.56 14.94 -4.63
C LEU A 179 2.73 13.80 -5.63
N GLU A 180 3.96 13.60 -6.14
CA GLU A 180 4.26 12.55 -7.13
C GLU A 180 4.08 11.17 -6.51
N GLU A 181 4.61 10.96 -5.29
CA GLU A 181 4.41 9.72 -4.54
C GLU A 181 2.91 9.41 -4.32
N ALA A 182 2.11 10.43 -4.00
CA ALA A 182 0.67 10.27 -3.82
C ALA A 182 -0.06 9.93 -5.13
N GLN A 183 0.34 10.56 -6.24
CA GLN A 183 -0.19 10.28 -7.57
C GLN A 183 0.11 8.84 -7.98
N GLU A 184 1.35 8.41 -7.85
CA GLU A 184 1.78 7.03 -8.10
C GLU A 184 1.04 6.04 -7.19
N GLY A 185 0.89 6.37 -5.90
CA GLY A 185 0.17 5.56 -4.93
C GLY A 185 -1.29 5.34 -5.31
N VAL A 186 -2.00 6.39 -5.74
CA VAL A 186 -3.39 6.29 -6.21
C VAL A 186 -3.47 5.51 -7.52
N ALA A 187 -2.59 5.78 -8.48
CA ALA A 187 -2.55 5.07 -9.76
C ALA A 187 -2.29 3.57 -9.55
N ALA A 188 -1.33 3.21 -8.70
CA ALA A 188 -1.01 1.83 -8.36
C ALA A 188 -2.17 1.12 -7.63
N PHE A 189 -2.85 1.82 -6.72
CA PHE A 189 -4.03 1.29 -6.03
C PHE A 189 -5.16 0.98 -7.02
N VAL A 190 -5.49 1.92 -7.91
CA VAL A 190 -6.55 1.74 -8.92
C VAL A 190 -6.17 0.66 -9.92
N ALA A 191 -4.94 0.67 -10.44
CA ALA A 191 -4.45 -0.36 -11.36
C ALA A 191 -4.46 -1.75 -10.72
N GLY A 192 -4.06 -1.86 -9.45
CA GLY A 192 -4.10 -3.10 -8.70
C GLY A 192 -5.53 -3.60 -8.46
N ALA A 193 -6.47 -2.71 -8.14
CA ALA A 193 -7.89 -3.06 -8.01
C ALA A 193 -8.48 -3.52 -9.35
N ALA A 194 -8.20 -2.79 -10.43
CA ALA A 194 -8.63 -3.12 -11.77
C ALA A 194 -8.10 -4.47 -12.24
N SER A 195 -6.81 -4.76 -12.02
CA SER A 195 -6.20 -6.03 -12.40
C SER A 195 -6.81 -7.22 -11.67
N ARG A 196 -7.03 -7.13 -10.35
CA ARG A 196 -7.60 -8.22 -9.54
C ARG A 196 -9.06 -8.53 -9.89
N GLN A 197 -9.80 -7.52 -10.31
CA GLN A 197 -11.25 -7.61 -10.59
C GLN A 197 -11.55 -7.65 -12.10
N GLY A 198 -10.54 -7.58 -12.96
CA GLY A 198 -10.69 -7.56 -14.41
C GLY A 198 -11.40 -6.31 -14.96
N TRP A 199 -11.26 -5.16 -14.29
CA TRP A 199 -11.89 -3.91 -14.76
C TRP A 199 -11.16 -3.34 -15.97
N GLN A 200 -11.93 -2.79 -16.90
CA GLN A 200 -11.44 -2.04 -18.06
C GLN A 200 -11.92 -0.61 -17.93
N LEU A 201 -11.19 0.19 -17.16
CA LEU A 201 -11.64 1.53 -16.83
C LEU A 201 -11.60 2.44 -18.06
N GLU A 202 -12.74 3.05 -18.36
CA GLU A 202 -12.94 3.95 -19.49
C GLU A 202 -13.17 5.39 -19.03
N GLN A 203 -13.79 5.58 -17.86
CA GLN A 203 -14.15 6.91 -17.36
C GLN A 203 -14.16 6.94 -15.82
N VAL A 204 -13.87 8.13 -15.27
CA VAL A 204 -13.95 8.42 -13.84
C VAL A 204 -15.13 9.35 -13.56
N LEU A 205 -15.97 9.00 -12.59
CA LEU A 205 -17.02 9.86 -12.06
C LEU A 205 -16.52 10.50 -10.76
N TRP A 206 -16.16 11.78 -10.84
CA TRP A 206 -15.62 12.55 -9.72
C TRP A 206 -16.74 13.30 -8.98
N TRP A 207 -16.99 12.94 -7.72
CA TRP A 207 -18.00 13.56 -6.86
C TRP A 207 -17.36 14.52 -5.85
N GLY A 208 -17.10 15.75 -6.29
CA GLY A 208 -16.36 16.74 -5.49
C GLY A 208 -15.93 17.97 -6.28
N ALA A 209 -16.63 18.31 -7.37
CA ALA A 209 -16.21 19.35 -8.31
C ALA A 209 -16.16 20.77 -7.70
N GLU A 210 -16.94 21.02 -6.64
CA GLU A 210 -16.98 22.32 -5.95
C GLU A 210 -15.79 22.51 -4.98
N GLU A 211 -15.09 21.43 -4.66
CA GLU A 211 -13.98 21.39 -3.71
C GLU A 211 -12.64 21.30 -4.46
N THR A 212 -12.50 22.02 -5.58
CA THR A 212 -11.31 22.01 -6.47
C THR A 212 -9.97 22.35 -5.78
N ALA A 213 -9.99 22.80 -4.53
CA ALA A 213 -8.79 23.12 -3.74
C ALA A 213 -8.38 22.02 -2.75
N THR A 214 -8.94 20.80 -2.85
CA THR A 214 -8.55 19.70 -1.94
C THR A 214 -7.24 19.04 -2.38
N ASP A 215 -6.54 18.44 -1.41
CA ASP A 215 -5.32 17.68 -1.68
C ASP A 215 -5.60 16.50 -2.62
N LEU A 216 -6.79 15.89 -2.54
CA LEU A 216 -7.20 14.82 -3.47
C LEU A 216 -7.40 15.34 -4.89
N ALA A 217 -8.01 16.52 -5.09
CA ALA A 217 -8.15 17.12 -6.42
C ALA A 217 -6.78 17.41 -7.08
N ARG A 218 -5.80 17.84 -6.28
CA ARG A 218 -4.39 18.02 -6.72
C ARG A 218 -3.75 16.69 -7.11
N VAL A 219 -3.97 15.64 -6.31
CA VAL A 219 -3.48 14.29 -6.60
C VAL A 219 -4.17 13.67 -7.82
N MET A 220 -5.44 13.99 -8.07
CA MET A 220 -6.14 13.52 -9.27
C MET A 220 -5.72 14.28 -10.54
N ALA A 221 -5.03 15.42 -10.39
CA ALA A 221 -4.52 16.28 -11.46
C ALA A 221 -5.59 16.52 -12.54
N LEU A 222 -6.74 17.03 -12.11
CA LEU A 222 -7.90 17.24 -12.99
C LEU A 222 -7.65 18.46 -13.90
N THR A 223 -7.59 18.25 -15.20
CA THR A 223 -7.41 19.31 -16.22
C THR A 223 -8.36 19.06 -17.38
N ASP A 224 -9.18 20.05 -17.74
CA ASP A 224 -10.09 20.01 -18.90
C ASP A 224 -10.95 18.74 -19.02
N GLY A 225 -11.42 18.19 -17.89
CA GLY A 225 -12.22 16.96 -17.88
C GLY A 225 -11.41 15.68 -18.10
N GLN A 226 -10.10 15.70 -17.84
CA GLN A 226 -9.20 14.56 -17.84
C GLN A 226 -8.47 14.48 -16.49
N SER A 227 -8.18 13.25 -16.04
CA SER A 227 -7.26 13.02 -14.92
C SER A 227 -5.91 12.63 -15.49
N GLN A 228 -4.87 13.40 -15.17
CA GLN A 228 -3.51 13.04 -15.60
C GLN A 228 -3.00 11.80 -14.84
N THR A 229 -3.37 11.66 -13.57
CA THR A 229 -2.94 10.55 -12.70
C THR A 229 -3.46 9.20 -13.15
N LEU A 230 -4.71 9.13 -13.61
CA LEU A 230 -5.30 7.89 -14.11
C LEU A 230 -5.28 7.78 -15.64
N ALA A 231 -4.94 8.86 -16.35
CA ALA A 231 -5.03 8.97 -17.81
C ALA A 231 -6.43 8.62 -18.36
N LEU A 232 -7.49 9.03 -17.64
CA LEU A 232 -8.88 8.75 -17.98
C LEU A 232 -9.72 10.03 -18.07
N PRO A 233 -10.76 10.05 -18.94
CA PRO A 233 -11.76 11.10 -18.93
C PRO A 233 -12.49 11.16 -17.60
N VAL A 234 -12.82 12.36 -17.18
CA VAL A 234 -13.45 12.64 -15.89
C VAL A 234 -14.76 13.39 -16.12
N TRP A 235 -15.84 12.74 -15.71
CA TRP A 235 -17.11 13.43 -15.49
C TRP A 235 -17.14 13.97 -14.07
N GLN A 236 -17.51 15.24 -13.89
CA GLN A 236 -17.48 15.92 -12.60
C GLN A 236 -18.89 16.28 -12.10
N GLY A 237 -19.21 15.89 -10.87
CA GLY A 237 -20.44 16.24 -10.17
C GLY A 237 -20.19 16.93 -8.82
N PRO A 238 -21.24 17.54 -8.21
CA PRO A 238 -21.17 18.03 -6.84
C PRO A 238 -20.84 16.91 -5.86
N SER A 239 -20.30 17.24 -4.68
CA SER A 239 -20.00 16.24 -3.65
C SER A 239 -21.27 15.53 -3.18
N LEU A 240 -21.14 14.27 -2.77
CA LEU A 240 -22.28 13.48 -2.29
C LEU A 240 -22.89 14.09 -1.01
N ALA A 241 -22.08 14.76 -0.19
CA ALA A 241 -22.54 15.50 0.98
C ALA A 241 -23.49 16.65 0.60
N VAL A 242 -23.10 17.48 -0.39
CA VAL A 242 -23.94 18.57 -0.91
C VAL A 242 -25.23 18.02 -1.51
N LEU A 243 -25.12 16.96 -2.31
CA LEU A 243 -26.29 16.31 -2.91
C LEU A 243 -27.22 15.76 -1.84
N THR A 244 -26.72 15.22 -0.73
CA THR A 244 -27.56 14.71 0.36
C THR A 244 -28.38 15.82 1.02
N GLN A 245 -27.80 17.01 1.20
CA GLN A 245 -28.44 18.13 1.90
C GLN A 245 -29.30 19.02 0.99
N GLN A 246 -28.96 19.16 -0.30
CA GLN A 246 -29.57 20.16 -1.18
C GLN A 246 -30.38 19.53 -2.32
N ALA A 247 -31.70 19.66 -2.25
CA ALA A 247 -32.60 19.20 -3.32
C ALA A 247 -32.43 19.97 -4.64
N SER A 248 -32.05 21.26 -4.57
CA SER A 248 -31.74 22.08 -5.75
C SER A 248 -30.54 21.53 -6.52
N ALA A 249 -29.48 21.12 -5.81
CA ALA A 249 -28.28 20.52 -6.41
C ALA A 249 -28.63 19.22 -7.16
N LYS A 250 -29.48 18.36 -6.59
CA LYS A 250 -29.98 17.15 -7.28
C LYS A 250 -30.72 17.49 -8.58
N ARG A 251 -31.59 18.50 -8.56
CA ARG A 251 -32.35 18.92 -9.74
C ARG A 251 -31.45 19.51 -10.82
N ALA A 252 -30.47 20.33 -10.44
CA ALA A 252 -29.51 20.90 -11.37
C ALA A 252 -28.58 19.85 -11.98
N LEU A 253 -28.24 18.80 -11.22
CA LEU A 253 -27.43 17.68 -11.69
C LEU A 253 -28.18 16.75 -12.65
N TRP A 254 -29.51 16.63 -12.50
CA TRP A 254 -30.31 15.62 -13.19
C TRP A 254 -30.14 15.60 -14.73
N PRO A 255 -30.17 16.72 -15.47
CA PRO A 255 -29.95 16.69 -16.92
C PRO A 255 -28.60 16.10 -17.32
N ARG A 256 -27.54 16.38 -16.52
CA ARG A 256 -26.19 15.87 -16.75
C ARG A 256 -26.11 14.37 -16.47
N LEU A 257 -26.83 13.89 -15.46
CA LEU A 257 -26.97 12.45 -15.17
C LEU A 257 -27.71 11.70 -16.27
N VAL A 258 -28.76 12.29 -16.84
CA VAL A 258 -29.49 11.68 -17.97
C VAL A 258 -28.59 11.57 -19.20
N ALA A 259 -27.83 12.62 -19.52
CA ALA A 259 -26.86 12.58 -20.62
C ALA A 259 -25.77 11.52 -20.39
N LEU A 260 -25.29 11.38 -19.15
CA LEU A 260 -24.34 10.35 -18.75
C LEU A 260 -24.95 8.93 -18.88
N GLY A 261 -26.23 8.76 -18.56
CA GLY A 261 -26.96 7.51 -18.81
C GLY A 261 -27.08 7.15 -20.29
N GLN A 262 -27.28 8.15 -21.15
CA GLN A 262 -27.29 7.96 -22.60
C GLN A 262 -25.91 7.55 -23.12
N GLN A 263 -24.84 8.18 -22.64
CA GLN A 263 -23.46 7.79 -22.94
C GLN A 263 -23.19 6.34 -22.55
N TRP A 264 -23.59 5.94 -21.34
CA TRP A 264 -23.48 4.55 -20.88
C TRP A 264 -24.18 3.54 -21.80
N SER A 265 -25.32 3.92 -22.38
CA SER A 265 -26.08 3.04 -23.26
C SER A 265 -25.59 3.00 -24.71
N ALA A 266 -24.80 4.00 -25.13
CA ALA A 266 -24.31 4.14 -26.49
C ALA A 266 -23.03 3.34 -26.76
N GLU A 267 -22.36 2.85 -25.70
CA GLU A 267 -21.11 2.07 -25.71
C GLU A 267 -21.32 0.58 -25.40
#